data_AF-A0A1Q6RA48-F1
#
_entry.id   AF-A0A1Q6RA48-F1
#
_cell.length_a   1.000
_cell.length_b   1.000
_cell.length_c   1.000
_cell.angle_alpha   90.00
_cell.angle_beta   90.00
_cell.angle_gamma   90.00
#
_symmetry.space_group_name_H-M   'P 1'
#
loop_
_entity.id
_entity.type
_entity.pdbx_description
1 polymer ?
#
loop_
_entity_poly.entity_id
_entity_poly.type
_entity_poly.pdbx_seq_one_letter_code
_entity_poly.pdbx_strand_id
1 'polypeptide(L)'
;MRLEARDIELCYANLKKEPRVTVISPLALRPWGEYSFCIKDPVGNWVEVYQRAEQYHPAGPDDGGCYFTDEYTAILFAEDLEKITAFYRDSMQMPVVAQWDRGPEDRGCRLRSAGGFTDIRQKTENTPQGPALTTIEAEDVNACFTWLESRPDVEVLLGLTDTWYGDRIFQICDAEKNVVEVLAYRRNMKERNTPPQGERHE
;
A
#
# COMPACT_ATOMS: atom_id res chain seq x y z
N MET A 1 -1.48 6.41 -3.37
CA MET A 1 -2.14 5.74 -2.21
C MET A 1 -3.51 6.36 -1.98
N ARG A 2 -4.37 5.71 -1.18
CA ARG A 2 -5.70 6.20 -0.84
C ARG A 2 -5.99 6.08 0.66
N LEU A 3 -6.57 7.14 1.23
CA LEU A 3 -6.87 7.28 2.66
C LEU A 3 -8.34 7.64 2.87
N GLU A 4 -8.99 6.97 3.82
CA GLU A 4 -10.36 7.30 4.22
C GLU A 4 -10.36 8.40 5.27
N ALA A 5 -11.13 9.46 5.04
CA ALA A 5 -11.30 10.57 5.97
C ALA A 5 -12.52 10.36 6.87
N ARG A 6 -12.35 10.67 8.16
CA ARG A 6 -13.43 10.76 9.15
C ARG A 6 -14.35 11.94 8.86
N ASP A 7 -13.78 13.05 8.43
CA ASP A 7 -14.48 14.26 7.98
C ASP A 7 -13.77 14.77 6.73
N ILE A 8 -14.35 14.50 5.56
CA ILE A 8 -13.71 14.84 4.28
C ILE A 8 -13.75 16.34 3.99
N GLU A 9 -14.79 17.04 4.41
CA GLU A 9 -14.91 18.48 4.17
C GLU A 9 -13.87 19.25 4.98
N LEU A 10 -13.73 18.92 6.27
CA LEU A 10 -12.72 19.51 7.14
C LEU A 10 -11.30 19.19 6.63
N CYS A 11 -11.04 17.92 6.30
CA CYS A 11 -9.75 17.48 5.75
C CYS A 11 -9.39 18.27 4.48
N TYR A 12 -10.34 18.39 3.54
CA TYR A 12 -10.16 19.15 2.31
C TYR A 12 -9.92 20.64 2.57
N ALA A 13 -10.73 21.26 3.43
CA ALA A 13 -10.61 22.68 3.76
C ALA A 13 -9.25 23.02 4.39
N ASN A 14 -8.70 22.12 5.20
CA ASN A 14 -7.41 22.30 5.85
C ASN A 14 -6.25 22.02 4.89
N LEU A 15 -6.28 20.92 4.13
CA LEU A 15 -5.23 20.61 3.14
C LEU A 15 -5.16 21.63 2.01
N LYS A 16 -6.28 22.25 1.63
CA LYS A 16 -6.30 23.34 0.64
C LYS A 16 -5.53 24.59 1.11
N LYS A 17 -5.39 24.79 2.42
CA LYS A 17 -4.65 25.92 3.00
C LYS A 17 -3.18 25.59 3.27
N GLU A 18 -2.81 24.32 3.23
CA GLU A 18 -1.44 23.86 3.49
C GLU A 18 -0.53 24.15 2.28
N PRO A 19 0.48 25.04 2.40
CA PRO A 19 1.32 25.44 1.26
C PRO A 19 2.15 24.30 0.66
N ARG A 20 2.35 23.20 1.39
CA ARG A 20 3.11 22.04 0.92
C ARG A 20 2.28 21.07 0.07
N VAL A 21 0.96 21.28 -0.02
CA VAL A 21 0.02 20.37 -0.69
C VAL A 21 -0.52 21.01 -1.95
N THR A 22 -0.56 20.24 -3.05
CA THR A 22 -1.18 20.67 -4.30
C THR A 22 -2.46 19.88 -4.55
N VAL A 23 -3.61 20.53 -4.57
CA VAL A 23 -4.87 19.91 -4.99
C VAL A 23 -4.88 19.75 -6.51
N ILE A 24 -4.99 18.51 -6.99
CA ILE A 24 -5.01 18.19 -8.43
C ILE A 24 -6.40 17.77 -8.92
N SER A 25 -7.27 17.29 -8.03
CA SER A 25 -8.69 17.06 -8.30
C SER A 25 -9.50 17.59 -7.11
N PRO A 26 -10.45 18.51 -7.31
CA PRO A 26 -11.24 19.07 -6.22
C PRO A 26 -12.18 18.04 -5.61
N LEU A 27 -12.61 18.31 -4.37
CA LEU A 27 -13.63 17.55 -3.68
C LEU A 27 -14.92 17.50 -4.51
N ALA A 28 -15.37 16.29 -4.83
CA ALA A 28 -16.59 16.05 -5.57
C ALA A 28 -17.23 14.70 -5.16
N LEU A 29 -18.56 14.64 -5.26
CA LEU A 29 -19.30 13.38 -5.20
C LEU A 29 -19.03 12.59 -6.49
N ARG A 30 -18.60 11.34 -6.35
CA ARG A 30 -18.36 10.43 -7.45
C ARG A 30 -19.61 9.61 -7.78
N PRO A 31 -19.80 9.19 -9.04
CA PRO A 31 -20.96 8.40 -9.46
C PRO A 31 -21.17 7.09 -8.68
N TRP A 32 -20.13 6.58 -8.04
CA TRP A 32 -20.12 5.33 -7.28
C TRP A 32 -20.32 5.51 -5.76
N GLY A 33 -20.82 6.67 -5.31
CA GLY A 33 -21.31 6.82 -3.94
C GLY A 33 -20.24 7.19 -2.91
N GLU A 34 -19.24 7.97 -3.29
CA GLU A 34 -18.24 8.51 -2.37
C GLU A 34 -17.88 9.95 -2.70
N TYR A 35 -17.50 10.73 -1.69
CA TYR A 35 -16.83 11.98 -1.90
C TYR A 35 -15.33 11.72 -1.97
N SER A 36 -14.63 12.31 -2.95
CA SER A 36 -13.17 12.22 -2.98
C SER A 36 -12.51 13.45 -3.61
N PHE A 37 -11.25 13.68 -3.25
CA PHE A 37 -10.35 14.66 -3.87
C PHE A 37 -8.95 14.05 -3.98
N CYS A 38 -8.13 14.62 -4.87
CA CYS A 38 -6.75 14.17 -5.06
C CYS A 38 -5.78 15.31 -4.79
N ILE A 39 -4.70 14.98 -4.10
CA ILE A 39 -3.58 15.88 -3.85
C ILE A 39 -2.27 15.26 -4.34
N LYS A 40 -1.27 16.12 -4.53
CA LYS A 40 0.14 15.73 -4.53
C LYS A 40 0.78 16.09 -3.20
N ASP A 41 1.57 15.17 -2.67
CA ASP A 41 2.49 15.44 -1.57
C ASP A 41 3.66 16.34 -2.05
N PRO A 42 4.55 16.78 -1.15
CA PRO A 42 5.63 17.70 -1.49
C PRO A 42 6.64 17.18 -2.53
N VAL A 43 6.68 15.86 -2.76
CA VAL A 43 7.58 15.22 -3.73
C VAL A 43 6.84 14.69 -4.97
N GLY A 44 5.54 14.97 -5.07
CA GLY A 44 4.71 14.72 -6.24
C GLY A 44 3.90 13.42 -6.22
N ASN A 45 3.93 12.66 -5.12
CA ASN A 45 3.14 11.42 -5.01
C ASN A 45 1.65 11.73 -4.94
N TRP A 46 0.86 10.91 -5.62
CA TRP A 46 -0.59 11.04 -5.62
C TRP A 46 -1.21 10.41 -4.38
N VAL A 47 -2.04 11.21 -3.70
CA VAL A 47 -2.85 10.77 -2.58
C VAL A 47 -4.31 11.07 -2.90
N GLU A 48 -5.12 10.02 -2.97
CA GLU A 48 -6.57 10.12 -3.02
C GLU A 48 -7.13 10.10 -1.60
N VAL A 49 -7.93 11.09 -1.24
CA VAL A 49 -8.65 11.13 0.03
C VAL A 49 -10.13 10.98 -0.26
N TYR A 50 -10.80 10.11 0.48
CA TYR A 50 -12.22 9.81 0.24
C TYR A 50 -13.01 9.60 1.52
N GLN A 51 -14.34 9.61 1.38
CA GLN A 51 -15.30 9.21 2.41
C GLN A 51 -16.55 8.67 1.71
N ARG A 52 -17.12 7.58 2.23
CA ARG A 52 -18.36 7.01 1.69
C ARG A 52 -19.51 8.00 1.86
N ALA A 53 -20.35 8.15 0.83
CA ALA A 53 -21.46 9.11 0.88
C ALA A 53 -22.47 8.80 2.00
N GLU A 54 -22.58 7.53 2.41
CA GLU A 54 -23.44 7.08 3.51
C GLU A 54 -22.96 7.56 4.89
N GLN A 55 -21.66 7.82 5.02
CA GLN A 55 -21.01 8.31 6.25
C GLN A 55 -20.81 9.82 6.23
N TYR A 56 -21.19 10.47 5.13
CA TYR A 56 -20.98 11.89 4.94
C TYR A 56 -21.78 12.73 5.94
N HIS A 57 -21.12 13.76 6.46
CA HIS A 57 -21.75 14.84 7.18
C HIS A 57 -21.04 16.16 6.84
N PRO A 58 -21.72 17.31 7.02
CA PRO A 58 -21.06 18.62 6.92
C PRO A 58 -19.88 18.71 7.89
N ALA A 59 -18.88 19.53 7.54
CA ALA A 59 -17.70 19.73 8.36
C ALA A 59 -18.04 20.03 9.83
N GLY A 60 -17.52 19.20 10.73
CA GLY A 60 -17.57 19.42 12.18
C GLY A 60 -16.51 20.41 12.68
N PRO A 61 -16.52 20.74 13.98
CA PRO A 61 -15.42 21.47 14.59
C PRO A 61 -14.14 20.63 14.51
N ASP A 62 -13.01 21.30 14.26
CA ASP A 62 -11.68 20.67 14.33
C ASP A 62 -11.36 20.36 15.79
N ASP A 63 -11.36 19.08 16.14
CA ASP A 63 -11.08 18.58 17.48
C ASP A 63 -9.58 18.33 17.72
N GLY A 64 -8.72 18.61 16.73
CA GLY A 64 -7.30 18.32 16.76
C GLY A 64 -6.94 16.84 16.59
N GLY A 65 -7.93 15.99 16.29
CA GLY A 65 -7.74 14.58 15.99
C GLY A 65 -7.13 14.33 14.61
N CYS A 66 -6.70 13.10 14.36
CA CYS A 66 -6.26 12.69 13.02
C CYS A 66 -7.45 12.69 12.05
N TYR A 67 -7.26 13.22 10.84
CA TYR A 67 -8.30 13.25 9.81
C TYR A 67 -8.71 11.86 9.30
N PHE A 68 -7.83 10.88 9.37
CA PHE A 68 -8.01 9.60 8.69
C PHE A 68 -8.52 8.49 9.62
N THR A 69 -9.23 7.52 9.04
CA THR A 69 -9.58 6.27 9.72
C THR A 69 -8.38 5.32 9.73
N ASP A 70 -8.60 4.10 10.18
CA ASP A 70 -7.57 3.06 10.21
C ASP A 70 -7.35 2.41 8.83
N GLU A 71 -8.14 2.76 7.81
CA GLU A 71 -8.02 2.17 6.47
C GLU A 71 -6.91 2.83 5.64
N TYR A 72 -5.87 2.04 5.33
CA TYR A 72 -4.84 2.37 4.36
C TYR A 72 -4.98 1.52 3.09
N THR A 73 -4.95 2.17 1.93
CA THR A 73 -4.96 1.51 0.62
C THR A 73 -3.75 1.90 -0.23
N ALA A 74 -2.92 0.91 -0.57
CA ALA A 74 -1.93 1.05 -1.63
C ALA A 74 -2.63 1.07 -3.00
N ILE A 75 -2.13 1.86 -3.95
CA ILE A 75 -2.65 1.88 -5.32
C ILE A 75 -1.52 1.46 -6.26
N LEU A 76 -1.79 0.49 -7.12
CA LEU A 76 -0.92 0.06 -8.21
C LEU A 76 -1.66 0.28 -9.54
N PHE A 77 -1.13 1.14 -10.38
CA PHE A 77 -1.55 1.31 -11.76
C PHE A 77 -0.83 0.30 -12.64
N ALA A 78 -1.60 -0.47 -13.40
CA ALA A 78 -1.05 -1.51 -14.25
C ALA A 78 -1.50 -1.37 -15.70
N GLU A 79 -0.60 -1.69 -16.62
CA GLU A 79 -0.90 -1.80 -18.04
C GLU A 79 -1.70 -3.07 -18.31
N ASP A 80 -1.26 -4.19 -17.71
CA ASP A 80 -1.89 -5.50 -17.79
C ASP A 80 -2.53 -5.86 -16.44
N LEU A 81 -3.78 -5.44 -16.28
CA LEU A 81 -4.56 -5.66 -15.06
C LEU A 81 -4.65 -7.14 -14.69
N GLU A 82 -4.96 -8.00 -15.67
CA GLU A 82 -5.15 -9.41 -15.44
C GLU A 82 -3.87 -10.07 -14.91
N LYS A 83 -2.71 -9.72 -15.48
CA LYS A 83 -1.42 -10.26 -15.06
C LYS A 83 -1.05 -9.83 -13.64
N ILE A 84 -1.16 -8.55 -13.30
CA ILE A 84 -0.81 -8.09 -11.96
C ILE A 84 -1.82 -8.59 -10.91
N THR A 85 -3.11 -8.67 -11.26
CA THR A 85 -4.13 -9.23 -10.36
C THR A 85 -3.87 -10.71 -10.12
N ALA A 86 -3.51 -11.48 -11.14
CA ALA A 86 -3.14 -12.89 -10.97
C ALA A 86 -1.93 -13.03 -10.04
N PHE A 87 -0.89 -12.21 -10.20
CA PHE A 87 0.28 -12.23 -9.30
C PHE A 87 -0.12 -11.99 -7.83
N TYR A 88 -0.85 -10.91 -7.55
CA TYR A 88 -1.21 -10.61 -6.16
C TYR A 88 -2.23 -11.62 -5.58
N ARG A 89 -3.18 -12.09 -6.40
CA ARG A 89 -4.19 -13.06 -5.96
C ARG A 89 -3.62 -14.45 -5.75
N ASP A 90 -2.87 -14.96 -6.72
CA ASP A 90 -2.48 -16.38 -6.79
C ASP A 90 -1.11 -16.63 -6.17
N SER A 91 -0.18 -15.69 -6.34
CA SER A 91 1.21 -15.82 -5.90
C SER A 91 1.36 -15.29 -4.48
N MET A 92 0.91 -14.06 -4.25
CA MET A 92 0.92 -13.40 -2.94
C MET A 92 -0.28 -13.77 -2.05
N GLN A 93 -1.21 -14.59 -2.55
CA GLN A 93 -2.38 -15.07 -1.80
C GLN A 93 -3.27 -13.96 -1.20
N MET A 94 -3.34 -12.81 -1.88
CA MET A 94 -4.17 -11.67 -1.46
C MET A 94 -5.56 -11.79 -2.09
N PRO A 95 -6.62 -12.11 -1.33
CA PRO A 95 -7.92 -12.36 -1.91
C PRO A 95 -8.54 -11.06 -2.49
N VAL A 96 -9.15 -11.19 -3.66
CA VAL A 96 -9.97 -10.13 -4.26
C VAL A 96 -11.25 -9.97 -3.44
N VAL A 97 -11.52 -8.76 -2.96
CA VAL A 97 -12.70 -8.44 -2.14
C VAL A 97 -13.72 -7.57 -2.87
N ALA A 98 -13.29 -6.86 -3.92
CA ALA A 98 -14.17 -6.11 -4.81
C ALA A 98 -13.55 -5.98 -6.20
N GLN A 99 -14.39 -5.81 -7.21
CA GLN A 99 -14.00 -5.53 -8.59
C GLN A 99 -14.92 -4.46 -9.15
N TRP A 100 -14.42 -3.66 -10.08
CA TRP A 100 -15.23 -2.69 -10.80
C TRP A 100 -14.77 -2.57 -12.26
N ASP A 101 -15.75 -2.26 -13.10
CA ASP A 101 -15.55 -1.85 -14.48
C ASP A 101 -16.51 -0.70 -14.75
N ARG A 102 -15.97 0.52 -14.82
CA ARG A 102 -16.69 1.78 -15.06
C ARG A 102 -16.30 2.39 -16.40
N GLY A 103 -15.65 1.60 -17.26
CA GLY A 103 -15.16 2.01 -18.56
C GLY A 103 -13.65 1.77 -18.75
N PRO A 104 -13.12 2.04 -19.95
CA PRO A 104 -11.76 1.67 -20.34
C PRO A 104 -10.65 2.28 -19.46
N GLU A 105 -10.93 3.42 -18.83
CA GLU A 105 -9.98 4.17 -18.00
C GLU A 105 -10.20 4.00 -16.48
N ASP A 106 -11.32 3.39 -16.06
CA ASP A 106 -11.65 3.17 -14.65
C ASP A 106 -12.18 1.75 -14.43
N ARG A 107 -11.26 0.81 -14.48
CA ARG A 107 -11.48 -0.60 -14.14
C ARG A 107 -10.37 -1.07 -13.23
N GLY A 108 -10.69 -2.02 -12.35
CA GLY A 108 -9.74 -2.49 -11.36
C GLY A 108 -10.33 -3.46 -10.34
N CYS A 109 -9.50 -3.83 -9.38
CA CYS A 109 -9.89 -4.68 -8.27
C CYS A 109 -9.25 -4.24 -6.97
N ARG A 110 -9.94 -4.54 -5.86
CA ARG A 110 -9.43 -4.37 -4.51
C ARG A 110 -9.07 -5.73 -3.94
N LEU A 111 -7.87 -5.82 -3.40
CA LEU A 111 -7.30 -6.99 -2.74
C LEU A 111 -7.15 -6.72 -1.25
N ARG A 112 -7.34 -7.74 -0.40
CA ARG A 112 -6.97 -7.68 1.02
C ARG A 112 -5.45 -7.85 1.14
N SER A 113 -4.76 -6.85 1.68
CA SER A 113 -3.30 -6.87 1.90
C SER A 113 -2.98 -6.68 3.39
N ALA A 114 -2.61 -7.75 4.09
CA ALA A 114 -2.37 -7.72 5.54
C ALA A 114 -3.50 -6.96 6.29
N GLY A 115 -3.17 -5.91 7.04
CA GLY A 115 -4.13 -5.07 7.77
C GLY A 115 -4.89 -4.02 6.92
N GLY A 116 -4.57 -3.88 5.63
CA GLY A 116 -5.16 -2.88 4.75
C GLY A 116 -5.61 -3.45 3.39
N PHE A 117 -5.54 -2.60 2.36
CA PHE A 117 -5.94 -2.97 1.00
C PHE A 117 -4.91 -2.57 -0.05
N THR A 118 -4.96 -3.27 -1.18
CA THR A 118 -4.27 -2.89 -2.41
C THR A 118 -5.30 -2.78 -3.53
N ASP A 119 -5.46 -1.58 -4.07
CA ASP A 119 -6.24 -1.35 -5.29
C ASP A 119 -5.32 -1.47 -6.50
N ILE A 120 -5.62 -2.40 -7.39
CA ILE A 120 -5.01 -2.48 -8.72
C ILE A 120 -5.95 -1.76 -9.69
N ARG A 121 -5.43 -0.77 -10.41
CA ARG A 121 -6.21 0.10 -11.30
C ARG A 121 -5.61 0.14 -12.70
N GLN A 122 -6.45 0.33 -13.71
CA GLN A 122 -5.98 0.51 -15.08
C GLN A 122 -5.07 1.75 -15.15
N LYS A 123 -3.87 1.58 -15.69
CA LYS A 123 -2.97 2.70 -15.99
C LYS A 123 -3.52 3.48 -17.19
N THR A 124 -3.52 4.80 -17.05
CA THR A 124 -3.85 5.77 -18.09
C THR A 124 -2.66 6.69 -18.35
N GLU A 125 -2.69 7.46 -19.44
CA GLU A 125 -1.65 8.47 -19.74
C GLU A 125 -1.48 9.49 -18.61
N ASN A 126 -2.55 9.75 -17.86
CA ASN A 126 -2.59 10.75 -16.80
C ASN A 126 -2.23 10.22 -15.41
N THR A 127 -1.95 8.92 -15.27
CA THR A 127 -1.57 8.28 -14.00
C THR A 127 -0.13 7.79 -14.06
N PRO A 128 0.88 8.69 -14.10
CA PRO A 128 2.27 8.27 -14.09
C PRO A 128 2.58 7.64 -12.73
N GLN A 129 2.85 6.34 -12.72
CA GLN A 129 3.39 5.63 -11.58
C GLN A 129 4.84 5.25 -11.86
N GLY A 130 5.74 5.76 -11.02
CA GLY A 130 7.12 5.28 -10.96
C GLY A 130 7.22 4.00 -10.11
N PRO A 131 8.41 3.38 -10.04
CA PRO A 131 8.63 2.19 -9.23
C PRO A 131 8.26 2.48 -7.77
N ALA A 132 7.33 1.72 -7.21
CA ALA A 132 6.96 1.79 -5.80
C ALA A 132 7.66 0.68 -5.01
N LEU A 133 8.01 0.97 -3.76
CA LEU A 133 8.32 -0.06 -2.76
C LEU A 133 7.10 -0.22 -1.86
N THR A 134 6.54 -1.43 -1.79
CA THR A 134 5.52 -1.79 -0.81
C THR A 134 6.10 -2.81 0.16
N THR A 135 6.06 -2.50 1.45
CA THR A 135 6.52 -3.40 2.51
C THR A 135 5.32 -4.08 3.17
N ILE A 136 5.35 -5.39 3.27
CA ILE A 136 4.28 -6.22 3.83
C ILE A 136 4.87 -7.12 4.93
N GLU A 137 4.27 -7.10 6.12
CA GLU A 137 4.65 -8.03 7.18
C GLU A 137 4.04 -9.42 6.91
N ALA A 138 4.87 -10.46 7.03
CA ALA A 138 4.45 -11.85 6.97
C ALA A 138 4.51 -12.49 8.36
N GLU A 139 3.50 -13.32 8.67
CA GLU A 139 3.50 -14.13 9.89
C GLU A 139 4.69 -15.11 9.91
N ASP A 140 4.97 -15.75 8.77
CA ASP A 140 6.14 -16.59 8.54
C ASP A 140 6.85 -16.20 7.24
N VAL A 141 7.88 -15.36 7.37
CA VAL A 141 8.69 -14.90 6.24
C VAL A 141 9.49 -16.02 5.56
N ASN A 142 9.87 -17.09 6.28
CA ASN A 142 10.64 -18.20 5.68
C ASN A 142 9.73 -19.09 4.82
N ALA A 143 8.54 -19.42 5.33
CA ALA A 143 7.55 -20.18 4.56
C ALA A 143 7.06 -19.37 3.34
N CYS A 144 6.80 -18.07 3.53
CA CYS A 144 6.43 -17.16 2.46
C CYS A 144 7.51 -17.11 1.36
N PHE A 145 8.78 -16.95 1.74
CA PHE A 145 9.90 -16.97 0.79
C PHE A 145 9.99 -18.31 0.04
N THR A 146 9.93 -19.43 0.76
CA THR A 146 10.01 -20.77 0.15
C THR A 146 8.90 -20.99 -0.88
N TRP A 147 7.68 -20.54 -0.57
CA TRP A 147 6.56 -20.58 -1.50
C TRP A 147 6.82 -19.72 -2.73
N LEU A 148 7.18 -18.46 -2.55
CA LEU A 148 7.34 -17.50 -3.65
C LEU A 148 8.54 -17.78 -4.54
N GLU A 149 9.67 -18.21 -3.98
CA GLU A 149 10.86 -18.57 -4.76
C GLU A 149 10.60 -19.78 -5.68
N SER A 150 9.68 -20.68 -5.30
CA SER A 150 9.34 -21.84 -6.13
C SER A 150 8.49 -21.50 -7.36
N ARG A 151 7.99 -20.26 -7.45
CA ARG A 151 7.04 -19.85 -8.49
C ARG A 151 7.74 -19.27 -9.72
N PRO A 152 7.34 -19.69 -10.94
CA PRO A 152 7.97 -19.21 -12.18
C PRO A 152 7.60 -17.75 -12.54
N ASP A 153 6.52 -17.22 -11.96
CA ASP A 153 6.01 -15.87 -12.18
C ASP A 153 6.51 -14.86 -11.13
N VAL A 154 7.43 -15.26 -10.25
CA VAL A 154 8.04 -14.41 -9.22
C VAL A 154 9.49 -14.12 -9.57
N GLU A 155 9.87 -12.85 -9.64
CA GLU A 155 11.25 -12.41 -9.79
C GLU A 155 11.82 -12.04 -8.42
N VAL A 156 12.77 -12.84 -7.91
CA VAL A 156 13.47 -12.55 -6.64
C VAL A 156 14.60 -11.55 -6.89
N LEU A 157 14.53 -10.38 -6.23
CA LEU A 157 15.53 -9.32 -6.31
C LEU A 157 16.57 -9.42 -5.20
N LEU A 158 16.10 -9.71 -3.97
CA LEU A 158 16.93 -9.93 -2.80
C LEU A 158 16.45 -11.22 -2.12
N GLY A 159 17.32 -12.23 -2.08
CA GLY A 159 17.06 -13.46 -1.34
C GLY A 159 16.95 -13.21 0.16
N LEU A 160 16.38 -14.18 0.87
CA LEU A 160 16.10 -14.08 2.30
C LEU A 160 17.35 -13.73 3.14
N THR A 161 17.32 -12.59 3.82
CA THR A 161 18.45 -12.06 4.59
C THR A 161 18.00 -11.40 5.89
N ASP A 162 18.91 -11.32 6.87
CA ASP A 162 18.71 -10.56 8.09
C ASP A 162 19.26 -9.13 7.90
N THR A 163 18.50 -8.13 8.34
CA THR A 163 18.94 -6.73 8.36
C THR A 163 19.74 -6.44 9.63
N TRP A 164 20.52 -5.37 9.59
CA TRP A 164 21.32 -4.97 10.75
C TRP A 164 20.47 -4.51 11.95
N TYR A 165 19.22 -4.08 11.72
CA TYR A 165 18.25 -3.71 12.74
C TYR A 165 17.54 -4.92 13.38
N GLY A 166 17.74 -6.13 12.85
CA GLY A 166 17.17 -7.36 13.40
C GLY A 166 15.82 -7.75 12.79
N ASP A 167 15.53 -7.32 11.57
CA ASP A 167 14.41 -7.81 10.77
C ASP A 167 14.89 -8.88 9.79
N ARG A 168 14.00 -9.80 9.40
CA ARG A 168 14.29 -10.78 8.35
C ARG A 168 13.44 -10.43 7.13
N ILE A 169 14.08 -10.25 5.98
CA ILE A 169 13.45 -9.70 4.78
C ILE A 169 13.82 -10.50 3.53
N PHE A 170 12.99 -10.39 2.50
CA PHE A 170 13.36 -10.64 1.11
C PHE A 170 12.64 -9.63 0.22
N GLN A 171 13.12 -9.43 -1.00
CA GLN A 171 12.49 -8.54 -1.98
C GLN A 171 12.21 -9.27 -3.28
N ILE A 172 11.03 -9.05 -3.81
CA ILE A 172 10.60 -9.53 -5.13
C ILE A 172 10.15 -8.36 -5.99
N CYS A 173 10.07 -8.60 -7.29
CA CYS A 173 9.56 -7.66 -8.28
C CYS A 173 8.19 -8.12 -8.77
N ASP A 174 7.21 -7.22 -8.84
CA ASP A 174 5.96 -7.50 -9.54
C ASP A 174 6.12 -7.30 -11.07
N ALA A 175 5.04 -7.60 -11.81
CA ALA A 175 5.05 -7.47 -13.27
C ALA A 175 5.17 -6.02 -13.79
N GLU A 176 4.84 -5.03 -12.95
CA GLU A 176 4.91 -3.59 -13.24
C GLU A 176 6.22 -2.96 -12.71
N LYS A 177 7.17 -3.81 -12.28
CA LYS A 177 8.48 -3.41 -11.75
C LYS A 177 8.42 -2.63 -10.43
N ASN A 178 7.35 -2.81 -9.66
CA ASN A 178 7.32 -2.42 -8.26
C ASN A 178 8.08 -3.45 -7.42
N VAL A 179 8.78 -2.95 -6.41
CA VAL A 179 9.45 -3.80 -5.42
C VAL A 179 8.46 -4.11 -4.31
N VAL A 180 8.33 -5.39 -3.98
CA VAL A 180 7.61 -5.83 -2.80
C VAL A 180 8.62 -6.39 -1.81
N GLU A 181 8.73 -5.74 -0.65
CA GLU A 181 9.52 -6.21 0.46
C GLU A 181 8.62 -6.96 1.44
N VAL A 182 8.98 -8.19 1.75
CA VAL A 182 8.28 -8.98 2.75
C VAL A 182 9.18 -9.12 3.95
N LEU A 183 8.66 -8.78 5.13
CA LEU A 183 9.44 -8.76 6.36
C LEU A 183 8.75 -9.48 7.52
N ALA A 184 9.54 -9.86 8.52
CA ALA A 184 9.05 -10.19 9.86
C ALA A 184 9.87 -9.44 10.91
N TYR A 185 9.18 -8.75 11.83
CA TYR A 185 9.82 -8.03 12.93
C TYR A 185 10.25 -9.00 14.04
N ARG A 186 11.56 -9.17 14.24
CA ARG A 186 12.20 -9.93 15.35
C ARG A 186 11.74 -11.39 15.59
N ARG A 187 10.74 -11.88 14.87
CA ARG A 187 10.23 -13.26 14.89
C ARG A 187 10.81 -13.99 13.67
N ASN A 188 11.20 -15.25 13.84
CA ASN A 188 11.81 -16.09 12.80
C ASN A 188 13.26 -15.74 12.40
N MET A 189 14.02 -15.02 13.24
CA MET A 189 15.49 -14.94 13.09
C MET A 189 16.15 -16.27 13.48
N LYS A 190 17.22 -16.66 12.77
CA LYS A 190 18.14 -17.69 13.31
C LYS A 190 18.64 -17.20 14.67
N GLU A 191 18.69 -18.09 15.66
CA GLU A 191 19.32 -17.77 16.94
C GLU A 191 20.70 -17.19 16.67
N ARG A 192 20.90 -15.92 17.01
CA ARG A 192 22.25 -15.35 17.01
C ARG A 192 22.98 -16.07 18.14
N ASN A 193 23.92 -16.96 17.79
CA ASN A 193 24.88 -17.48 18.75
C ASN A 193 25.54 -16.29 19.44
N THR A 194 25.15 -16.03 20.68
CA THR A 194 25.81 -15.08 21.56
C THR A 194 27.28 -15.49 21.61
N PRO A 195 28.24 -14.61 21.30
CA PRO A 195 29.65 -14.93 21.53
C PRO A 195 29.81 -15.27 23.02
N PRO A 196 30.64 -16.26 23.38
CA PRO A 196 30.89 -16.54 24.79
C PRO A 196 31.36 -15.24 25.45
N GLN A 197 30.70 -14.85 26.55
CA GLN A 197 31.12 -13.71 27.34
C GLN A 197 32.57 -13.95 27.74
N GLY A 198 33.47 -13.11 27.20
CA GLY A 198 34.88 -13.15 27.50
C GLY A 198 35.09 -13.16 29.01
N GLU A 199 35.88 -14.12 29.47
CA GLU A 199 36.37 -14.22 30.83
C GLU A 199 36.93 -12.86 31.25
N ARG A 200 36.39 -12.30 32.33
CA ARG A 200 37.05 -11.20 33.02
C ARG A 200 38.30 -11.79 33.66
N HIS A 201 39.45 -11.53 33.06
CA HIS A 201 40.71 -11.71 33.77
C HIS A 201 40.81 -10.63 34.84
N GLU A 202 40.86 -11.07 36.10
CA GLU A 202 41.34 -10.30 37.25
C GLU A 202 42.81 -9.89 37.09
#